data_AF-A0A7W6PW71-F1
#
_entry.id   AF-A0A7W6PW71-F1
#
_cell.length_a   1.000
_cell.length_b   1.000
_cell.length_c   1.000
_cell.angle_alpha   90.00
_cell.angle_beta   90.00
_cell.angle_gamma   90.00
#
_symmetry.space_group_name_H-M   'P 1'
#
loop_
_entity.id
_entity.type
_entity.pdbx_description
1 polymer ?
#
loop_
_entity_poly.entity_id
_entity_poly.type
_entity_poly.pdbx_seq_one_letter_code
_entity_poly.pdbx_strand_id
1 'polypeptide(L)'
;MLHHFATRAALMAQVVRHVFDNEMAEYEATRVRTGMGDNLFDWPSLLWSVLSRPPGMAVLEILQATRSDPELAELVVPMQEEVEQSALAVMRGAFGGDETLARTVMRLMVWSVRGLSIADRYLPHRAETEHAILLLGEMMRLAVPDGRMEKMRALMEAKADGKAKG
;
A
#
# COMPACT_ATOMS: atom_id res chain seq x y z
N MET A 1 23.44 -18.69 -12.45
CA MET A 1 22.31 -17.75 -12.23
C MET A 1 21.97 -16.89 -13.46
N LEU A 2 22.89 -16.62 -14.40
CA LEU A 2 22.60 -15.90 -15.65
C LEU A 2 21.86 -16.73 -16.74
N HIS A 3 21.46 -17.98 -16.47
CA HIS A 3 20.77 -18.81 -17.46
C HIS A 3 19.23 -18.63 -17.47
N HIS A 4 18.65 -18.08 -16.40
CA HIS A 4 17.20 -17.86 -16.29
C HIS A 4 16.78 -16.40 -16.51
N PHE A 5 17.70 -15.44 -16.33
CA PHE A 5 17.43 -14.03 -16.51
C PHE A 5 18.55 -13.38 -17.34
N ALA A 6 18.15 -12.71 -18.42
CA ALA A 6 19.07 -12.10 -19.37
C ALA A 6 19.86 -10.93 -18.75
N THR A 7 19.27 -10.19 -17.80
CA THR A 7 19.92 -9.05 -17.14
C THR A 7 19.63 -9.02 -15.63
N ARG A 8 20.43 -8.25 -14.89
CA ARG A 8 20.20 -7.98 -13.46
C ARG A 8 18.89 -7.24 -13.25
N ALA A 9 18.54 -6.30 -14.12
CA ALA A 9 17.26 -5.58 -14.08
C ALA A 9 16.08 -6.54 -14.24
N ALA A 10 16.17 -7.49 -15.17
CA ALA A 10 15.14 -8.52 -15.37
C ALA A 10 14.96 -9.42 -14.13
N LEU A 11 16.05 -9.81 -13.47
CA LEU A 11 15.97 -10.52 -12.19
C LEU A 11 15.29 -9.67 -11.11
N MET A 12 15.68 -8.41 -10.95
CA MET A 12 15.11 -7.52 -9.92
C MET A 12 13.61 -7.27 -10.15
N ALA A 13 13.19 -7.06 -11.39
CA ALA A 13 11.77 -6.92 -11.71
C ALA A 13 10.96 -8.18 -11.33
N GLN A 14 11.53 -9.37 -11.56
CA GLN A 14 10.89 -10.64 -11.19
C GLN A 14 10.87 -10.88 -9.68
N VAL A 15 11.91 -10.46 -8.96
CA VAL A 15 11.90 -10.44 -7.49
C VAL A 15 10.76 -9.57 -6.98
N VAL A 16 10.61 -8.36 -7.50
CA VAL A 16 9.53 -7.45 -7.06
C VAL A 16 8.15 -8.07 -7.34
N ARG A 17 7.92 -8.65 -8.52
CA ARG A 17 6.67 -9.34 -8.84
C ARG A 17 6.38 -10.48 -7.87
N HIS A 18 7.38 -11.34 -7.61
CA HIS A 18 7.23 -12.44 -6.68
C HIS A 18 6.91 -11.97 -5.25
N VAL A 19 7.54 -10.88 -4.79
CA VAL A 19 7.21 -10.31 -3.48
C VAL A 19 5.78 -9.81 -3.45
N PHE A 20 5.31 -9.09 -4.48
CA PHE A 20 3.91 -8.63 -4.52
C PHE A 20 2.90 -9.77 -4.49
N ASP A 21 3.12 -10.83 -5.26
CA ASP A 21 2.25 -12.01 -5.26
C ASP A 21 2.18 -12.64 -3.86
N ASN A 22 3.33 -12.73 -3.18
CA ASN A 22 3.40 -13.23 -1.81
C ASN A 22 2.72 -12.29 -0.80
N GLU A 23 2.85 -10.97 -0.95
CA GLU A 23 2.15 -9.99 -0.11
C GLU A 23 0.64 -10.13 -0.25
N MET A 24 0.11 -10.26 -1.47
CA MET A 24 -1.30 -10.49 -1.72
C MET A 24 -1.80 -11.78 -1.05
N ALA A 25 -1.03 -12.87 -1.17
CA ALA A 25 -1.35 -14.13 -0.51
C ALA A 25 -1.34 -14.01 1.02
N GLU A 26 -0.38 -13.26 1.59
CA GLU A 26 -0.30 -13.05 3.03
C GLU A 26 -1.43 -12.17 3.56
N TYR A 27 -1.87 -11.15 2.82
CA TYR A 27 -3.05 -10.36 3.18
C TYR A 27 -4.27 -11.26 3.30
N GLU A 28 -4.51 -12.12 2.30
CA GLU A 28 -5.64 -13.02 2.30
C GLU A 28 -5.54 -14.06 3.43
N ALA A 29 -4.37 -14.67 3.61
CA ALA A 29 -4.14 -15.62 4.70
C ALA A 29 -4.36 -15.00 6.08
N THR A 30 -3.92 -13.75 6.28
CA THR A 30 -4.11 -13.02 7.54
C THR A 30 -5.57 -12.66 7.76
N ARG A 31 -6.29 -12.22 6.72
CA ARG A 31 -7.74 -11.99 6.77
C ARG A 31 -8.49 -13.24 7.20
N VAL A 32 -8.25 -14.37 6.53
CA VAL A 32 -8.92 -15.65 6.84
C VAL A 32 -8.59 -16.13 8.27
N ARG A 33 -7.34 -15.97 8.71
CA ARG A 33 -6.90 -16.43 10.04
C ARG A 33 -7.44 -15.57 11.19
N THR A 34 -7.56 -14.26 10.99
CA THR A 34 -7.81 -13.30 12.09
C THR A 34 -9.15 -12.59 12.03
N GLY A 35 -9.81 -12.59 10.88
CA GLY A 35 -11.00 -11.76 10.61
C GLY A 35 -10.69 -10.27 10.43
N MET A 36 -9.43 -9.83 10.58
CA MET A 36 -9.01 -8.46 10.35
C MET A 36 -9.00 -8.16 8.85
N GLY A 37 -9.56 -7.03 8.41
CA GLY A 37 -9.55 -6.61 7.00
C GLY A 37 -10.92 -6.65 6.31
N ASP A 38 -11.97 -7.05 7.04
CA ASP A 38 -13.35 -6.97 6.56
C ASP A 38 -13.88 -5.53 6.53
N ASN A 39 -13.27 -4.64 7.31
CA ASN A 39 -13.54 -3.21 7.26
C ASN A 39 -12.31 -2.46 6.73
N LEU A 40 -12.55 -1.37 5.99
CA LEU A 40 -11.47 -0.55 5.45
C LEU A 40 -10.50 -0.04 6.54
N PHE A 41 -10.99 0.29 7.73
CA PHE A 41 -10.18 0.82 8.83
C PHE A 41 -9.24 -0.20 9.48
N ASP A 42 -9.38 -1.49 9.17
CA ASP A 42 -8.45 -2.54 9.62
C ASP A 42 -7.18 -2.59 8.76
N TRP A 43 -7.24 -2.04 7.54
CA TRP A 43 -6.18 -2.18 6.55
C TRP A 43 -4.84 -1.52 6.92
N PRO A 44 -4.77 -0.37 7.61
CA PRO A 44 -3.48 0.14 8.09
C PRO A 44 -2.67 -0.88 8.89
N SER A 45 -3.31 -1.60 9.82
CA SER A 45 -2.67 -2.64 10.63
C SER A 45 -2.33 -3.89 9.82
N LEU A 46 -3.22 -4.30 8.92
CA LEU A 46 -2.98 -5.42 8.01
C LEU A 46 -1.79 -5.14 7.07
N LEU A 47 -1.76 -3.95 6.45
CA LEU A 47 -0.65 -3.48 5.61
C LEU A 47 0.65 -3.44 6.42
N TRP A 48 0.63 -2.92 7.64
CA TRP A 48 1.82 -2.92 8.51
C TRP A 48 2.37 -4.32 8.76
N SER A 49 1.50 -5.30 9.04
CA SER A 49 1.92 -6.69 9.33
C SER A 49 2.65 -7.37 8.17
N VAL A 50 2.43 -6.91 6.93
CA VAL A 50 3.02 -7.48 5.72
C VAL A 50 4.14 -6.60 5.17
N LEU A 51 3.88 -5.31 4.94
CA LEU A 51 4.82 -4.39 4.29
C LEU A 51 6.03 -4.03 5.16
N SER A 52 5.95 -4.18 6.49
CA SER A 52 7.10 -3.96 7.38
C SER A 52 8.11 -5.12 7.37
N ARG A 53 7.77 -6.25 6.73
CA ARG A 53 8.65 -7.43 6.64
C ARG A 53 9.82 -7.16 5.69
N PRO A 54 10.95 -7.89 5.83
CA PRO A 54 12.11 -7.72 4.96
C PRO A 54 11.82 -7.77 3.45
N PRO A 55 10.91 -8.62 2.92
CA PRO A 55 10.58 -8.61 1.49
C PRO A 55 9.97 -7.28 1.02
N GLY A 56 9.03 -6.71 1.78
CA GLY A 56 8.40 -5.42 1.45
C GLY A 56 9.41 -4.28 1.45
N MET A 57 10.38 -4.31 2.36
CA MET A 57 11.50 -3.35 2.38
C MET A 57 12.40 -3.48 1.14
N ALA A 58 12.72 -4.71 0.72
CA ALA A 58 13.53 -4.93 -0.48
C ALA A 58 12.85 -4.36 -1.74
N VAL A 59 11.52 -4.47 -1.84
CA VAL A 59 10.75 -3.84 -2.92
C VAL A 59 10.92 -2.32 -2.90
N LEU A 60 10.86 -1.67 -1.73
CA LEU A 60 11.05 -0.23 -1.62
C LEU A 60 12.45 0.23 -2.07
N GLU A 61 13.48 -0.54 -1.72
CA GLU A 61 14.85 -0.28 -2.16
C GLU A 61 14.98 -0.40 -3.69
N ILE A 62 14.36 -1.42 -4.29
CA ILE A 62 14.35 -1.61 -5.75
C ILE A 62 13.58 -0.48 -6.44
N LEU A 63 12.41 -0.11 -5.93
CA LEU A 63 11.64 1.04 -6.44
C LEU A 63 12.46 2.34 -6.37
N GLN A 64 13.17 2.58 -5.27
CA GLN A 64 14.06 3.75 -5.15
C GLN A 64 15.22 3.71 -6.15
N ALA A 65 15.79 2.52 -6.40
CA ALA A 65 16.89 2.33 -7.34
C ALA A 65 16.51 2.69 -8.79
N THR A 66 15.23 2.55 -9.18
CA THR A 66 14.74 2.93 -10.52
C THR A 66 15.03 4.39 -10.88
N ARG A 67 15.16 5.28 -9.88
CA ARG A 67 15.48 6.70 -10.11
C ARG A 67 16.84 6.90 -10.78
N SER A 68 17.77 5.98 -10.58
CA SER A 68 19.14 6.05 -11.10
C SER A 68 19.47 4.98 -12.15
N ASP A 69 18.55 4.06 -12.41
CA ASP A 69 18.74 2.92 -13.30
C ASP A 69 17.58 2.86 -14.31
N PRO A 70 17.75 3.44 -15.52
CA PRO A 70 16.70 3.47 -16.53
C PRO A 70 16.26 2.09 -17.01
N GLU A 71 17.18 1.12 -17.14
CA GLU A 71 16.85 -0.25 -17.56
C GLU A 71 15.94 -0.92 -16.51
N LEU A 72 16.22 -0.71 -15.22
CA LEU A 72 15.36 -1.17 -14.14
C LEU A 72 14.01 -0.44 -14.15
N ALA A 73 13.99 0.87 -14.39
CA ALA A 73 12.75 1.65 -14.44
C ALA A 73 11.80 1.16 -15.55
N GLU A 74 12.33 0.86 -16.73
CA GLU A 74 11.57 0.33 -17.87
C GLU A 74 10.83 -0.98 -17.56
N LEU A 75 11.38 -1.80 -16.66
CA LEU A 75 10.79 -3.09 -16.29
C LEU A 75 9.92 -3.01 -15.02
N VAL A 76 10.34 -2.24 -14.03
CA VAL A 76 9.70 -2.22 -12.69
C VAL A 76 8.49 -1.29 -12.66
N VAL A 77 8.53 -0.13 -13.31
CA VAL A 77 7.45 0.87 -13.25
C VAL A 77 6.15 0.32 -13.86
N PRO A 78 6.14 -0.27 -15.08
CA PRO A 78 4.91 -0.82 -15.65
C PRO A 78 4.32 -1.94 -14.79
N MET A 79 5.17 -2.82 -14.25
CA MET A 79 4.71 -3.89 -13.35
C MET A 79 4.13 -3.32 -12.04
N GLN A 80 4.70 -2.26 -11.48
CA GLN A 80 4.13 -1.59 -10.30
C GLN A 80 2.75 -0.97 -10.61
N GLU A 81 2.56 -0.43 -11.81
CA GLU A 81 1.25 0.05 -12.28
C GLU A 81 0.25 -1.10 -12.39
N GLU A 82 0.64 -2.24 -12.97
CA GLU A 82 -0.21 -3.45 -13.03
C GLU A 82 -0.64 -3.91 -11.63
N VAL A 83 0.29 -3.94 -10.67
CA VAL A 83 0.01 -4.29 -9.28
C VAL A 83 -0.93 -3.27 -8.63
N GLU A 84 -0.72 -1.97 -8.86
CA GLU A 84 -1.61 -0.91 -8.36
C GLU A 84 -3.03 -1.11 -8.89
N GLN A 85 -3.20 -1.41 -10.19
CA GLN A 85 -4.50 -1.62 -10.81
C GLN A 85 -5.21 -2.87 -10.27
N SER A 86 -4.47 -3.97 -10.08
CA SER A 86 -5.02 -5.21 -9.50
C SER A 86 -5.51 -4.97 -8.07
N ALA A 87 -4.69 -4.31 -7.24
CA ALA A 87 -5.06 -3.97 -5.87
C ALA A 87 -6.28 -3.04 -5.80
N LEU A 88 -6.38 -2.08 -6.74
CA LEU A 88 -7.55 -1.20 -6.83
C LEU A 88 -8.84 -1.94 -7.17
N ALA A 89 -8.78 -2.91 -8.08
CA ALA A 89 -9.94 -3.72 -8.43
C ALA A 89 -10.45 -4.49 -7.20
N VAL A 90 -9.54 -5.12 -6.44
CA VAL A 90 -9.87 -5.83 -5.19
C VAL A 90 -10.48 -4.88 -4.15
N MET A 91 -9.82 -3.75 -3.91
CA MET A 91 -10.25 -2.76 -2.92
C MET A 91 -11.64 -2.19 -3.22
N ARG A 92 -11.93 -1.89 -4.50
CA ARG A 92 -13.26 -1.44 -4.93
C ARG A 92 -14.32 -2.53 -4.76
N GLY A 93 -13.99 -3.77 -5.09
CA GLY A 93 -14.88 -4.90 -4.89
C GLY A 93 -15.27 -5.10 -3.41
N ALA A 94 -14.32 -4.91 -2.51
CA ALA A 94 -14.54 -5.07 -1.07
C ALA A 94 -15.28 -3.88 -0.43
N PHE A 95 -14.81 -2.65 -0.66
CA PHE A 95 -15.25 -1.47 0.09
C PHE A 95 -16.05 -0.44 -0.73
N GLY A 96 -16.25 -0.70 -2.02
CA GLY A 96 -17.01 0.16 -2.92
C GLY A 96 -16.23 1.38 -3.43
N GLY A 97 -16.95 2.43 -3.83
CA GLY A 97 -16.36 3.65 -4.40
C GLY A 97 -15.91 3.57 -5.86
N ASP A 98 -15.61 4.74 -6.44
CA ASP A 98 -15.04 4.84 -7.79
C ASP A 98 -13.52 4.70 -7.78
N GLU A 99 -12.92 4.60 -8.98
CA GLU A 99 -11.48 4.36 -9.11
C GLU A 99 -10.63 5.49 -8.52
N THR A 100 -11.04 6.74 -8.72
CA THR A 100 -10.32 7.91 -8.22
C THR A 100 -10.28 7.93 -6.69
N LEU A 101 -11.41 7.65 -6.04
CA LEU A 101 -11.49 7.58 -4.59
C LEU A 101 -10.67 6.40 -4.05
N ALA A 102 -10.87 5.21 -4.60
CA ALA A 102 -10.12 4.01 -4.20
C ALA A 102 -8.60 4.24 -4.33
N ARG A 103 -8.15 4.85 -5.43
CA ARG A 103 -6.73 5.20 -5.64
C ARG A 103 -6.22 6.18 -4.61
N THR A 104 -7.00 7.19 -4.28
CA THR A 104 -6.62 8.18 -3.26
C THR A 104 -6.46 7.52 -1.89
N VAL A 105 -7.45 6.72 -1.47
CA VAL A 105 -7.45 6.04 -0.18
C VAL A 105 -6.32 5.00 -0.11
N MET A 106 -6.14 4.19 -1.16
CA MET A 106 -5.07 3.21 -1.24
C MET A 106 -3.69 3.87 -1.14
N ARG A 107 -3.47 4.95 -1.90
CA ARG A 107 -2.19 5.68 -1.86
C ARG A 107 -1.93 6.24 -0.48
N LEU A 108 -2.93 6.82 0.18
CA LEU A 108 -2.77 7.30 1.55
C LEU A 108 -2.31 6.16 2.47
N MET A 109 -3.05 5.05 2.52
CA MET A 109 -2.70 3.94 3.41
C MET A 109 -1.36 3.30 3.08
N VAL A 110 -1.17 2.85 1.83
CA VAL A 110 0.01 2.09 1.41
C VAL A 110 1.29 2.92 1.56
N TRP A 111 1.28 4.18 1.14
CA TRP A 111 2.47 5.02 1.22
C TRP A 111 2.74 5.54 2.65
N SER A 112 1.70 5.77 3.46
CA SER A 112 1.90 6.04 4.89
C SER A 112 2.55 4.85 5.59
N VAL A 113 2.04 3.64 5.38
CA VAL A 113 2.60 2.41 5.98
C VAL A 113 4.03 2.17 5.49
N ARG A 114 4.31 2.29 4.18
CA ARG A 114 5.67 2.15 3.65
C ARG A 114 6.65 3.17 4.25
N GLY A 115 6.24 4.42 4.38
CA GLY A 115 7.05 5.46 5.03
C GLY A 115 7.34 5.14 6.49
N LEU A 116 6.34 4.63 7.21
CA LEU A 116 6.48 4.17 8.61
C LEU A 116 7.37 2.93 8.72
N SER A 117 7.30 1.98 7.78
CA SER A 117 8.20 0.82 7.72
C SER A 117 9.65 1.21 7.50
N ILE A 118 9.90 2.22 6.66
CA ILE A 118 11.23 2.81 6.49
C ILE A 118 11.68 3.42 7.82
N ALA A 119 10.84 4.25 8.45
CA ALA A 119 11.18 4.91 9.71
C ALA A 119 11.52 3.91 10.83
N ASP A 120 10.73 2.84 10.99
CA ASP A 120 10.98 1.76 11.96
C ASP A 120 12.35 1.10 11.81
N ARG A 121 12.87 1.05 10.57
CA ARG A 121 14.18 0.44 10.32
C ARG A 121 15.35 1.30 10.78
N TYR A 122 15.19 2.62 10.76
CA TYR A 122 16.22 3.60 11.07
C TYR A 122 16.10 4.17 12.49
N LEU A 123 14.91 4.16 13.08
CA LEU A 123 14.61 4.72 14.39
C LEU A 123 14.27 3.60 15.38
N PRO A 124 14.85 3.58 16.60
CA PRO A 124 14.64 2.50 17.56
C PRO A 124 13.29 2.61 18.32
N HIS A 125 12.21 2.98 17.62
CA HIS A 125 10.93 3.39 18.23
C HIS A 125 9.73 2.62 17.64
N ARG A 126 9.84 1.29 17.53
CA ARG A 126 8.79 0.44 16.94
C ARG A 126 7.40 0.66 17.52
N ALA A 127 7.30 0.84 18.85
CA ALA A 127 6.03 1.12 19.51
C ALA A 127 5.39 2.43 19.02
N GLU A 128 6.19 3.47 18.75
CA GLU A 128 5.68 4.75 18.23
C GLU A 128 5.18 4.61 16.79
N THR A 129 5.88 3.81 15.98
CA THR A 129 5.44 3.45 14.63
C THR A 129 4.10 2.71 14.67
N GLU A 130 3.97 1.71 15.55
CA GLU A 130 2.73 0.96 15.75
C GLU A 130 1.58 1.87 16.22
N HIS A 131 1.85 2.83 17.13
CA HIS A 131 0.86 3.84 17.52
C HIS A 131 0.40 4.72 16.34
N ALA A 132 1.31 5.11 15.45
CA ALA A 132 0.95 5.88 14.25
C ALA A 132 0.06 5.06 13.29
N ILE A 133 0.32 3.76 13.15
CA ILE A 133 -0.53 2.84 12.37
C ILE A 133 -1.92 2.72 12.98
N LEU A 134 -2.00 2.54 14.30
CA LEU A 134 -3.29 2.47 15.02
C LEU A 134 -4.07 3.77 14.87
N LEU A 135 -3.40 4.93 15.00
CA LEU A 135 -4.03 6.23 14.82
C LEU A 135 -4.58 6.39 13.39
N LEU A 136 -3.87 5.93 12.37
CA LEU A 136 -4.36 5.95 10.98
C LEU A 136 -5.64 5.11 10.84
N GLY A 137 -5.69 3.90 11.41
CA GLY A 137 -6.89 3.08 11.45
C GLY A 137 -8.07 3.77 12.15
N GLU A 138 -7.83 4.38 13.30
CA GLU A 138 -8.86 5.12 14.06
C GLU A 138 -9.38 6.34 13.30
N MET A 139 -8.51 7.10 12.64
CA MET A 139 -8.92 8.21 11.77
C MET A 139 -9.81 7.74 10.62
N MET A 140 -9.49 6.58 10.03
CA MET A 140 -10.33 5.96 9.00
C MET A 140 -11.67 5.49 9.58
N ARG A 141 -11.68 4.87 10.76
CA ARG A 141 -12.91 4.44 11.44
C ARG A 141 -13.85 5.59 11.74
N LEU A 142 -13.30 6.75 12.14
CA LEU A 142 -14.09 7.97 12.35
C LEU A 142 -14.62 8.55 11.03
N ALA A 143 -13.86 8.45 9.94
CA ALA A 143 -14.27 8.92 8.63
C ALA A 143 -15.35 8.01 7.98
N VAL A 144 -15.23 6.69 8.16
CA VAL A 144 -16.08 5.66 7.54
C VAL A 144 -16.46 4.58 8.55
N PRO A 145 -17.38 4.87 9.49
CA PRO A 145 -17.72 3.94 10.57
C PRO A 145 -18.42 2.66 10.09
N ASP A 146 -18.96 2.65 8.87
CA ASP A 146 -19.53 1.47 8.20
C ASP A 146 -18.50 0.68 7.39
N GLY A 147 -17.22 1.09 7.44
CA GLY A 147 -16.13 0.42 6.74
C GLY A 147 -16.13 0.60 5.22
N ARG A 148 -17.00 1.46 4.66
CA ARG A 148 -17.14 1.64 3.20
C ARG A 148 -16.59 2.98 2.72
N MET A 149 -16.01 2.99 1.52
CA MET A 149 -15.28 4.17 1.03
C MET A 149 -16.19 5.31 0.55
N GLU A 150 -17.44 5.06 0.15
CA GLU A 150 -18.27 6.08 -0.53
C GLU A 150 -18.41 7.38 0.28
N LYS A 151 -18.47 7.27 1.62
CA LYS A 151 -18.61 8.42 2.51
C LYS A 151 -17.35 9.27 2.62
N MET A 152 -16.16 8.75 2.30
CA MET A 152 -14.91 9.53 2.28
C MET A 152 -14.91 10.62 1.20
N ARG A 153 -15.71 10.45 0.13
CA ARG A 153 -15.84 11.47 -0.92
C ARG A 153 -16.29 12.81 -0.35
N ALA A 154 -17.29 12.80 0.52
CA ALA A 154 -17.84 14.01 1.12
C ALA A 154 -16.78 14.77 1.96
N LEU A 155 -15.82 14.05 2.57
CA LEU A 155 -14.72 14.65 3.33
C LEU A 155 -13.74 15.40 2.43
N MET A 156 -13.53 14.92 1.20
CA MET A 156 -12.65 15.56 0.22
C MET A 156 -13.31 16.77 -0.42
N GLU A 157 -14.60 16.67 -0.76
CA GLU A 157 -15.36 17.70 -1.45
C GLU A 157 -15.69 18.88 -0.52
N ALA A 158 -16.08 18.63 0.75
CA ALA A 158 -16.34 19.69 1.74
C ALA A 158 -15.12 20.61 1.98
N LYS A 159 -13.91 20.11 1.73
CA LYS A 159 -12.66 20.89 1.85
C LYS A 159 -12.31 21.66 0.57
N ALA A 160 -12.78 21.20 -0.60
CA ALA A 160 -12.57 21.88 -1.88
C ALA A 160 -13.44 23.15 -1.97
N ASP A 161 -14.69 23.08 -1.52
CA ASP A 161 -15.61 24.23 -1.51
C ASP A 161 -15.18 25.33 -0.51
N GLY A 162 -14.50 24.96 0.57
CA GLY A 162 -13.90 25.91 1.52
C GLY A 162 -12.70 26.68 0.97
N LYS A 163 -12.04 26.19 -0.10
CA LYS A 163 -10.94 26.89 -0.78
C LYS A 163 -11.40 27.82 -1.90
N ALA A 164 -12.64 27.69 -2.39
CA ALA A 164 -13.18 28.55 -3.46
C ALA A 164 -13.78 29.88 -2.95
N LYS A 165 -13.80 30.11 -1.62
CA LYS A 165 -14.34 31.32 -0.98
C LYS A 165 -13.30 32.13 -0.20
N GLY A 166 -12.01 31.85 -0.37
CA GLY A 166 -10.89 32.54 0.30
C GLY A 166 -10.04 33.33 -0.66
#